data_AF-A0A9Q9TSY3-F1
#
_entry.id   AF-A0A9Q9TSY3-F1
#
_cell.length_a   1.000
_cell.length_b   1.000
_cell.length_c   1.000
_cell.angle_alpha   90.00
_cell.angle_beta   90.00
_cell.angle_gamma   90.00
#
_symmetry.space_group_name_H-M   'P 1'
#
loop_
_entity.id
_entity.type
_entity.pdbx_description
1 polymer ?
#
loop_
_entity_poly.entity_id
_entity_poly.type
_entity_poly.pdbx_seq_one_letter_code
_entity_poly.pdbx_strand_id
1 'polypeptide(L)'
;MDYRNNFENDKSLIVYGHYMKNKTMFGQLENYTDEVFFKENNLVEINYKVQTYTYEIFSVYTADLINRDYLSIHFNNNDEFKYSLNYIT
;
A
#
# COMPACT_ATOMS: atom_id res chain seq x y z
N MET A 1 4.28 -3.03 -9.65
CA MET A 1 2.88 -3.42 -9.39
C MET A 1 2.80 -4.93 -9.42
N ASP A 2 1.98 -5.54 -8.57
CA ASP A 2 1.73 -6.98 -8.61
C ASP A 2 1.14 -7.37 -9.97
N TYR A 3 1.59 -8.51 -10.51
CA TYR A 3 1.16 -8.97 -11.83
C TYR A 3 -0.32 -9.38 -11.87
N ARG A 4 -0.89 -9.69 -10.70
CA ARG A 4 -2.31 -10.04 -10.53
C ARG A 4 -3.20 -8.81 -10.68
N ASN A 5 -2.65 -7.60 -10.53
CA ASN A 5 -3.45 -6.39 -10.49
C ASN A 5 -3.97 -5.95 -11.87
N ASN A 6 -5.24 -5.56 -11.90
CA ASN A 6 -5.85 -4.70 -12.90
C ASN A 6 -6.19 -3.34 -12.28
N PHE A 7 -5.43 -2.31 -12.64
CA PHE A 7 -5.55 -0.96 -12.08
C PHE A 7 -6.96 -0.37 -12.14
N GLU A 8 -7.73 -0.69 -13.19
CA GLU A 8 -9.04 -0.09 -13.42
C GLU A 8 -10.17 -0.78 -12.64
N ASN A 9 -9.96 -2.02 -12.20
CA ASN A 9 -11.03 -2.86 -11.66
C ASN A 9 -10.79 -3.34 -10.22
N ASP A 10 -9.55 -3.34 -9.75
CA ASP A 10 -9.22 -3.87 -8.43
C ASP A 10 -9.43 -2.86 -7.32
N LYS A 11 -9.90 -3.37 -6.17
CA LYS A 11 -10.07 -2.58 -4.95
C LYS A 11 -8.76 -2.36 -4.19
N SER A 12 -7.72 -3.14 -4.47
CA SER A 12 -6.45 -3.14 -3.77
C SER A 12 -5.31 -3.26 -4.76
N LEU A 13 -4.44 -2.24 -4.80
CA LEU A 13 -3.27 -2.20 -5.67
C LEU A 13 -2.00 -2.43 -4.85
N ILE A 14 -1.18 -3.37 -5.30
CA ILE A 14 0.04 -3.74 -4.60
C ILE A 14 1.24 -3.28 -5.41
N VAL A 15 2.06 -2.41 -4.83
CA VAL A 15 3.25 -1.86 -5.47
C VAL A 15 4.48 -2.22 -4.64
N TYR A 16 5.48 -2.78 -5.31
CA TYR A 16 6.74 -3.20 -4.70
C TYR A 16 7.86 -2.23 -5.07
N GLY A 17 8.78 -2.05 -4.15
CA GLY A 17 10.03 -1.34 -4.36
C GLY A 17 11.05 -1.80 -3.33
N HIS A 18 12.34 -1.73 -3.68
CA HIS A 18 13.40 -2.13 -2.76
C HIS A 18 13.59 -1.08 -1.65
N TYR A 19 13.76 -1.56 -0.42
CA TYR A 19 14.35 -0.76 0.65
C TYR A 19 15.86 -0.64 0.41
N MET A 20 16.30 0.56 0.02
CA MET A 20 17.72 0.82 -0.21
C MET A 20 18.30 1.68 0.91
N LYS A 21 19.48 1.29 1.43
CA LYS A 21 20.15 1.98 2.56
C LYS A 21 20.49 3.45 2.27
N ASN A 22 20.74 3.80 1.02
CA ASN A 22 20.96 5.17 0.54
C ASN A 22 19.65 5.97 0.37
N LYS A 23 18.52 5.44 0.82
CA LYS A 23 17.19 6.07 0.82
C LYS A 23 16.58 6.32 -0.57
N THR A 24 17.08 5.67 -1.62
CA THR A 24 16.40 5.69 -2.93
C THR A 24 15.26 4.66 -2.99
N MET A 25 14.44 4.71 -4.05
CA MET A 25 13.30 3.81 -4.25
C MET A 25 12.31 3.87 -3.08
N PHE A 26 12.03 2.75 -2.42
CA PHE A 26 11.13 2.69 -1.25
C PHE A 26 11.89 2.81 0.07
N GLY A 27 13.18 3.15 0.04
CA GLY A 27 13.99 3.35 1.24
C GLY A 27 13.49 4.47 2.16
N GLN A 28 12.71 5.43 1.64
CA GLN A 28 12.13 6.53 2.42
C GLN A 28 10.83 6.14 3.13
N LEU A 29 10.22 4.99 2.81
CA LEU A 29 8.96 4.58 3.43
C LEU A 29 9.09 4.31 4.94
N GLU A 30 10.31 4.05 5.43
CA GLU A 30 10.56 3.91 6.88
C GLU A 30 10.23 5.19 7.66
N ASN A 31 10.29 6.36 7.02
CA ASN A 31 9.99 7.65 7.67
C ASN A 31 8.53 7.70 8.15
N TYR A 32 7.63 6.94 7.53
CA TYR A 32 6.23 6.86 7.96
C TYR A 32 6.06 6.19 9.33
N THR A 33 7.07 5.51 9.88
CA THR A 33 7.03 5.00 11.25
C THR A 33 7.18 6.11 12.30
N ASP A 34 7.65 7.30 11.90
CA ASP A 34 7.63 8.50 12.73
C ASP A 34 6.26 9.16 12.66
N GLU A 35 5.64 9.41 13.83
CA GLU A 35 4.28 9.90 13.93
C GLU A 35 4.10 11.31 13.35
N VAL A 36 5.11 12.18 13.49
CA VAL A 36 5.06 13.55 12.98
C VAL A 36 5.15 13.51 11.46
N PHE A 37 6.14 12.80 10.91
CA PHE A 37 6.30 12.64 9.48
C PHE A 37 5.04 12.03 8.84
N PHE A 38 4.47 10.99 9.45
CA PHE A 38 3.24 10.36 9.00
C PHE A 38 2.10 11.37 8.87
N LYS A 39 1.83 12.15 9.92
CA LYS A 39 0.73 13.13 9.95
C LYS A 39 0.92 14.27 8.95
N GLU A 40 2.17 14.69 8.71
CA GLU A 40 2.47 15.82 7.82
C GLU A 40 2.60 15.40 6.34
N ASN A 41 2.85 14.12 6.04
CA ASN A 41 3.19 13.64 4.70
C ASN A 41 2.35 12.44 4.24
N ASN A 42 1.07 12.37 4.63
CA ASN A 42 0.20 11.21 4.40
C ASN A 42 -0.42 11.12 2.98
N LEU A 43 -0.11 12.03 2.05
CA LEU A 43 -0.67 11.98 0.71
C LEU A 43 0.29 11.35 -0.29
N VAL A 44 -0.21 10.44 -1.12
CA VAL A 44 0.53 9.77 -2.20
C VAL A 44 -0.21 9.98 -3.51
N GLU A 45 0.51 10.44 -4.53
CA GLU A 45 -0.03 10.58 -5.88
C GLU A 45 0.40 9.40 -6.75
N ILE A 46 -0.57 8.79 -7.43
CA ILE A 46 -0.34 7.77 -8.46
C ILE A 46 -0.85 8.32 -9.78
N ASN A 47 0.07 8.42 -10.75
CA ASN A 47 -0.27 8.77 -12.12
C ASN A 47 -0.53 7.49 -12.93
N TYR A 48 -1.72 7.38 -13.50
CA TYR A 48 -2.09 6.28 -14.37
C TYR A 48 -2.77 6.81 -15.64
N LYS A 49 -2.17 6.50 -16.80
CA LYS A 49 -2.56 7.06 -18.11
C LYS A 49 -2.59 8.59 -18.06
N VAL A 50 -3.78 9.19 -18.19
CA VAL A 50 -4.01 10.64 -18.21
C VAL A 50 -4.62 11.15 -16.90
N GLN A 51 -4.73 10.29 -15.88
CA GLN A 51 -5.38 10.59 -14.62
C GLN A 51 -4.40 10.50 -13.46
N THR A 52 -4.50 11.46 -12.55
CA THR A 52 -3.80 11.45 -11.25
C THR A 52 -4.80 11.05 -10.17
N TYR A 53 -4.37 10.13 -9.31
CA TYR A 53 -5.12 9.64 -8.16
C TYR A 53 -4.34 10.01 -6.90
N THR A 54 -5.00 10.66 -5.95
CA THR A 54 -4.42 10.98 -4.64
C THR A 54 -4.97 10.03 -3.59
N TYR A 55 -4.09 9.34 -2.89
CA TYR A 55 -4.40 8.41 -1.81
C TYR A 55 -3.91 8.98 -0.48
N GLU A 56 -4.67 8.75 0.58
CA GLU A 56 -4.26 9.07 1.95
C GLU A 56 -3.78 7.79 2.64
N ILE A 57 -2.57 7.84 3.19
CA ILE A 57 -2.00 6.77 3.99
C ILE A 57 -2.73 6.73 5.33
N PHE A 58 -3.34 5.59 5.64
CA PHE A 58 -4.07 5.37 6.89
C PHE A 58 -3.39 4.34 7.82
N SER A 59 -2.39 3.60 7.34
CA SER A 59 -1.71 2.55 8.10
C SER A 59 -0.26 2.36 7.65
N VAL A 60 0.61 2.03 8.61
CA VAL A 60 2.03 1.70 8.41
C VAL A 60 2.46 0.70 9.48
N TYR A 61 3.05 -0.41 9.05
CA TYR A 61 3.57 -1.44 9.95
C TYR A 61 4.63 -2.29 9.25
N THR A 62 5.47 -2.95 10.03
CA THR A 62 6.36 -4.01 9.53
C THR A 62 5.59 -5.32 9.52
N ALA A 63 5.47 -5.93 8.34
CA ALA A 63 4.67 -7.15 8.14
C ALA A 63 5.56 -8.38 7.97
N ASP A 64 5.21 -9.48 8.63
CA ASP A 64 5.88 -10.78 8.45
C ASP A 64 5.27 -11.54 7.26
N LEU A 65 6.00 -11.55 6.14
CA LEU A 65 5.62 -12.25 4.90
C LEU A 65 5.79 -13.76 4.94
N ILE A 66 6.55 -14.29 5.90
CA ILE A 66 6.95 -15.69 5.88
C ILE A 66 5.78 -16.56 6.34
N ASN A 67 5.01 -16.07 7.30
CA ASN A 67 4.01 -16.87 7.99
C ASN A 67 2.57 -16.57 7.55
N ARG A 68 2.33 -15.49 6.80
CA ARG A 68 0.99 -15.12 6.31
C ARG A 68 1.03 -14.40 4.97
N ASP A 69 0.10 -14.75 4.09
CA ASP A 69 -0.24 -13.94 2.93
C ASP A 69 -1.26 -12.87 3.34
N TYR A 70 -0.88 -11.62 3.16
CA TYR A 70 -1.69 -10.44 3.47
C TYR A 70 -1.95 -9.57 2.22
N LEU A 71 -1.54 -10.06 1.05
CA LEU A 71 -1.57 -9.33 -0.21
C LEU A 71 -2.82 -9.72 -1.02
N SER A 72 -3.99 -9.35 -0.47
CA SER A 72 -5.29 -9.58 -1.11
C SER A 72 -5.59 -8.52 -2.17
N ILE A 73 -5.86 -8.98 -3.39
CA ILE A 73 -6.19 -8.12 -4.55
C ILE A 73 -7.64 -8.33 -4.97
N HIS A 74 -8.07 -9.59 -5.10
CA HIS A 74 -9.40 -9.97 -5.54
C HIS A 74 -10.26 -10.40 -4.34
N PHE A 75 -11.53 -10.01 -4.35
CA PHE A 75 -12.49 -10.28 -3.28
C PHE A 75 -13.79 -10.80 -3.89
N ASN A 76 -14.30 -11.92 -3.38
CA ASN A 76 -15.55 -12.50 -3.89
C ASN A 76 -16.77 -11.71 -3.42
N ASN A 77 -16.66 -11.05 -2.27
CA ASN A 77 -17.73 -10.29 -1.65
C ASN A 77 -17.18 -9.15 -0.78
N ASN A 78 -18.07 -8.31 -0.26
CA ASN A 78 -17.70 -7.16 0.56
C ASN A 78 -17.22 -7.55 1.98
N ASP A 79 -17.61 -8.72 2.50
CA ASP A 79 -17.18 -9.16 3.82
C ASP A 79 -15.71 -9.57 3.81
N GLU A 80 -15.26 -10.27 2.76
CA GLU A 80 -13.84 -10.57 2.54
C GLU A 80 -13.00 -9.30 2.41
N PHE A 81 -13.50 -8.31 1.64
CA PHE A 81 -12.83 -7.01 1.51
C PHE A 81 -12.74 -6.28 2.86
N LYS A 82 -13.83 -6.26 3.64
CA LYS A 82 -13.85 -5.62 4.96
C LYS A 82 -12.92 -6.32 5.94
N TYR A 83 -12.86 -7.65 5.92
CA TYR A 83 -11.94 -8.42 6.74
C TYR A 83 -10.48 -8.08 6.41
N SER A 84 -10.15 -8.00 5.12
CA SER A 84 -8.83 -7.55 4.65
C SER A 84 -8.49 -6.14 5.12
N LEU A 85 -9.43 -5.18 5.01
CA LEU A 85 -9.20 -3.79 5.44
C LEU A 85 -8.97 -3.67 6.95
N ASN A 86 -9.80 -4.36 7.74
CA ASN A 86 -9.66 -4.38 9.20
C ASN A 86 -8.36 -5.05 9.67
N TYR A 87 -7.77 -5.94 8.86
CA TYR A 87 -6.53 -6.60 9.21
C TYR A 87 -5.30 -5.68 9.04
N ILE A 88 -5.36 -4.79 8.04
CA ILE A 88 -4.26 -3.88 7.71
C ILE A 88 -4.40 -2.50 8.38
N THR A 89 -5.42 -2.30 9.21
CA THR A 89 -5.67 -1.07 9.99
C THR A 89 -5.47 -1.38 11.47
#